data_AF-A0A0D3H2Z7-F1
#
_entry.id   AF-A0A0D3H2Z7-F1
#
_cell.length_a   1.000
_cell.length_b   1.000
_cell.length_c   1.000
_cell.angle_alpha   90.00
_cell.angle_beta   90.00
_cell.angle_gamma   90.00
#
_symmetry.space_group_name_H-M   'P 1'
#
loop_
_entity.id
_entity.type
_entity.pdbx_description
1 polymer ?
#
loop_
_entity_poly.entity_id
_entity_poly.type
_entity_poly.pdbx_seq_one_letter_code
_entity_poly.pdbx_strand_id
1 'polypeptide(L)'
;MVMILKLSKQQFQTFLRLRVIENNAPNLSSLSFSGNVKLSLGDPLQVKRLSMIHPKVVCCARAELPSVMPNLETLAIYSNDEVVNTPMLPTKFLYLKHLTISVSSAASFNTSYDYFSLVSFLDASPSLETLILNVSQEHMKHESVLGDSSPLRQMPEHRHYYLKSVKMTGFSSAKYLIELTCYILKNAVSLECLTLDTLYERACSLVVIVT
;
A
#
# COMPACT_ATOMS: atom_id res chain seq x y z
N MET A 1 1.26 -20.39 15.55
CA MET A 1 2.70 -20.27 15.80
C MET A 1 3.23 -19.16 14.89
N VAL A 2 3.38 -17.95 15.41
CA VAL A 2 3.92 -16.80 14.66
C VAL A 2 5.43 -16.84 14.85
N MET A 3 6.18 -17.19 13.79
CA MET A 3 7.64 -17.06 13.82
C MET A 3 7.99 -15.56 13.75
N ILE A 4 8.25 -14.95 14.91
CA ILE A 4 8.89 -13.64 14.99
C ILE A 4 10.40 -13.91 14.96
N LEU A 5 11.02 -13.80 13.79
CA LEU A 5 12.49 -13.86 13.68
C LEU A 5 13.06 -12.55 14.26
N LYS A 6 13.47 -12.62 15.52
CA LYS A 6 14.17 -11.56 16.24
C LYS A 6 15.62 -11.53 15.75
N LEU A 7 16.01 -10.52 14.99
CA LEU A 7 17.42 -10.33 14.56
C LEU A 7 18.00 -9.05 15.20
N SER A 8 19.19 -9.22 15.78
CA SER A 8 19.86 -8.28 16.67
C SER A 8 20.50 -7.08 15.95
N LYS A 9 20.49 -5.93 16.63
CA LYS A 9 21.22 -4.69 16.32
C LYS A 9 22.67 -4.96 15.89
N GLN A 10 23.03 -4.67 14.64
CA GLN A 10 24.13 -3.75 14.30
C GLN A 10 24.30 -3.57 12.78
N GLN A 11 24.51 -2.29 12.41
CA GLN A 11 25.08 -1.76 11.17
C GLN A 11 24.14 -1.50 9.97
N PHE A 12 23.86 -0.20 9.82
CA PHE A 12 23.36 0.49 8.64
C PHE A 12 24.44 0.55 7.56
N GLN A 13 24.13 0.10 6.34
CA GLN A 13 24.54 0.69 5.04
C GLN A 13 24.04 -0.24 3.91
N THR A 14 23.45 0.39 2.90
CA THR A 14 23.01 -0.06 1.57
C THR A 14 23.45 -1.47 1.17
N PHE A 15 22.58 -2.50 1.17
CA PHE A 15 22.77 -3.68 0.32
C PHE A 15 21.46 -4.43 0.03
N LEU A 16 21.05 -4.41 -1.23
CA LEU A 16 20.30 -5.49 -1.87
C LEU A 16 21.20 -6.73 -1.89
N ARG A 17 21.00 -7.69 -0.99
CA ARG A 17 21.39 -9.10 -1.18
C ARG A 17 20.74 -9.99 -0.13
N LEU A 18 19.79 -10.78 -0.60
CA LEU A 18 19.20 -11.92 0.08
C LEU A 18 20.25 -12.94 0.51
N ARG A 19 20.10 -13.48 1.73
CA ARG A 19 20.44 -14.87 1.99
C ARG A 19 19.15 -15.66 2.13
N VAL A 20 19.12 -16.80 1.46
CA VAL A 20 18.06 -17.80 1.44
C VAL A 20 17.54 -18.07 2.86
N ILE A 21 16.26 -17.81 3.12
CA ILE A 21 15.56 -18.40 4.25
C ILE A 21 14.77 -19.57 3.67
N GLU A 22 15.37 -20.76 3.71
CA GLU A 22 14.64 -22.00 3.44
C GLU A 22 13.57 -22.17 4.52
N ASN A 23 12.32 -21.93 4.12
CA ASN A 23 11.17 -22.23 4.97
C ASN A 23 10.79 -23.71 4.78
N ASN A 24 11.32 -24.58 5.65
CA ASN A 24 10.97 -26.01 5.68
C ASN A 24 9.67 -26.31 6.48
N ALA A 25 8.81 -25.30 6.69
CA ALA A 25 7.54 -25.47 7.41
C ALA A 25 6.37 -25.69 6.44
N PRO A 26 5.84 -26.94 6.30
CA PRO A 26 4.89 -27.31 5.25
C PRO A 26 3.48 -26.72 5.37
N ASN A 27 3.21 -25.84 6.35
CA ASN A 27 1.88 -25.30 6.63
C ASN A 27 1.89 -23.78 6.92
N LEU A 28 2.97 -23.06 6.59
CA LEU A 28 3.09 -21.65 6.93
C LEU A 28 2.28 -20.76 5.96
N SER A 29 1.06 -20.39 6.34
CA SER A 29 0.16 -19.54 5.52
C SER A 29 0.35 -18.03 5.69
N SER A 30 1.20 -17.60 6.64
CA SER A 30 1.38 -16.20 7.01
C SER A 30 2.83 -15.88 7.33
N LEU A 31 3.29 -14.71 6.89
CA LEU A 31 4.68 -14.29 7.02
C LEU A 31 4.77 -12.78 7.34
N SER A 32 5.69 -12.40 8.23
CA SER A 32 5.90 -11.01 8.63
C SER A 32 7.39 -10.69 8.61
N PHE A 33 7.75 -9.60 7.94
CA PHE A 33 9.13 -9.16 7.79
C PHE A 33 9.32 -7.70 8.20
N SER A 34 10.41 -7.45 8.94
CA SER A 34 10.92 -6.12 9.20
C SER A 34 12.41 -6.03 8.83
N GLY A 35 12.78 -5.18 7.87
CA GLY A 35 14.19 -4.94 7.48
C GLY A 35 14.51 -5.11 5.99
N ASN A 36 15.76 -4.81 5.60
CA ASN A 36 16.26 -4.90 4.21
C ASN A 36 16.44 -6.38 3.82
N VAL A 37 15.45 -6.99 3.16
CA VAL A 37 15.59 -8.38 2.68
C VAL A 37 14.85 -8.54 1.36
N LYS A 38 15.50 -9.16 0.37
CA LYS A 38 14.82 -9.68 -0.82
C LYS A 38 14.16 -11.04 -0.43
N LEU A 39 13.25 -11.67 -1.18
CA LEU A 39 12.64 -12.95 -0.76
C LEU A 39 12.93 -14.11 -1.74
N SER A 40 13.52 -15.21 -1.26
CA SER A 40 13.60 -16.49 -1.97
C SER A 40 12.97 -17.55 -1.07
N LEU A 41 11.67 -17.80 -1.24
CA LEU A 41 10.97 -18.88 -0.57
C LEU A 41 11.12 -20.15 -1.40
N GLY A 42 11.41 -21.28 -0.75
CA GLY A 42 11.52 -22.59 -1.42
C GLY A 42 10.28 -22.94 -2.24
N ASP A 43 9.09 -22.78 -1.64
CA ASP A 43 7.80 -22.84 -2.35
C ASP A 43 6.95 -21.61 -1.98
N PRO A 44 7.01 -20.52 -2.77
CA PRO A 44 6.21 -19.33 -2.50
C PRO A 44 4.70 -19.54 -2.66
N LEU A 45 4.31 -20.65 -3.30
CA LEU A 45 2.95 -21.02 -3.67
C LEU A 45 1.99 -21.15 -2.47
N GLN A 46 2.51 -21.34 -1.24
CA GLN A 46 1.68 -21.55 -0.05
C GLN A 46 1.40 -20.27 0.76
N VAL A 47 2.11 -19.16 0.51
CA VAL A 47 1.94 -17.92 1.30
C VAL A 47 0.73 -17.15 0.80
N LYS A 48 -0.32 -17.09 1.63
CA LYS A 48 -1.56 -16.35 1.34
C LYS A 48 -1.61 -14.99 2.02
N ARG A 49 -0.86 -14.79 3.10
CA ARG A 49 -0.87 -13.55 3.88
C ARG A 49 0.55 -13.06 4.16
N LEU A 50 0.82 -11.81 3.82
CA LEU A 50 2.13 -11.19 3.99
C LEU A 50 1.98 -9.83 4.67
N SER A 51 2.85 -9.57 5.65
CA SER A 51 3.05 -8.24 6.22
C SER A 51 4.51 -7.82 6.07
N MET A 52 4.75 -6.58 5.64
CA MET A 52 6.09 -6.04 5.43
C MET A 52 6.20 -4.65 6.06
N ILE A 53 7.25 -4.43 6.85
CA ILE A 53 7.57 -3.14 7.44
C ILE A 53 8.98 -2.75 6.99
N HIS A 54 9.09 -1.81 6.07
CA HIS A 54 10.39 -1.43 5.53
C HIS A 54 10.34 -0.08 4.80
N PRO A 55 11.38 0.77 4.84
CA PRO A 55 11.41 1.97 4.02
C PRO A 55 11.35 1.66 2.52
N LYS A 56 10.64 2.48 1.73
CA LYS A 56 10.55 2.33 0.26
C LYS A 56 9.96 1.01 -0.24
N VAL A 57 9.23 0.29 0.61
CA VAL A 57 8.72 -1.04 0.32
C VAL A 57 7.53 -1.06 -0.64
N VAL A 58 6.82 0.05 -0.82
CA VAL A 58 5.62 0.11 -1.68
C VAL A 58 5.99 -0.22 -3.12
N CYS A 59 7.06 0.40 -3.62
CA CYS A 59 7.58 0.16 -4.96
C CYS A 59 8.06 -1.29 -5.15
N CYS A 60 8.86 -1.80 -4.22
CA CYS A 60 9.39 -3.17 -4.25
C CYS A 60 8.26 -4.20 -4.18
N ALA A 61 7.30 -4.00 -3.27
CA ALA A 61 6.16 -4.88 -3.08
C ALA A 61 5.38 -5.00 -4.39
N ARG A 62 5.13 -3.87 -5.06
CA ARG A 62 4.39 -3.85 -6.31
C ARG A 62 5.15 -4.48 -7.48
N ALA A 63 6.47 -4.32 -7.53
CA ALA A 63 7.29 -4.84 -8.63
C ALA A 63 7.56 -6.34 -8.51
N GLU A 64 7.91 -6.82 -7.32
CA GLU A 64 8.44 -8.18 -7.13
C GLU A 64 7.39 -9.18 -6.59
N LEU A 65 6.50 -8.77 -5.68
CA LEU A 65 5.62 -9.74 -5.01
C LEU A 65 4.60 -10.43 -5.93
N PRO A 66 4.05 -9.82 -6.99
CA PRO A 66 3.16 -10.54 -7.88
C PRO A 66 3.78 -11.79 -8.52
N SER A 67 5.10 -11.77 -8.79
CA SER A 67 5.82 -12.91 -9.35
C SER A 67 6.36 -13.84 -8.26
N VAL A 68 6.81 -13.29 -7.14
CA VAL A 68 7.34 -14.08 -6.02
C VAL A 68 6.23 -14.77 -5.26
N MET A 69 5.07 -14.16 -5.05
CA MET A 69 3.94 -14.70 -4.27
C MET A 69 2.63 -14.55 -5.07
N PRO A 70 2.45 -15.31 -6.15
CA PRO A 70 1.30 -15.15 -7.04
C PRO A 70 -0.04 -15.46 -6.35
N ASN A 71 -0.04 -16.31 -5.32
CA ASN A 71 -1.23 -16.77 -4.59
C ASN A 71 -1.58 -15.90 -3.36
N LEU A 72 -1.01 -14.71 -3.26
CA LEU A 72 -1.23 -13.84 -2.11
C LEU A 72 -2.68 -13.32 -2.08
N GLU A 73 -3.36 -13.54 -0.95
CA GLU A 73 -4.75 -13.10 -0.71
C GLU A 73 -4.82 -11.86 0.19
N THR A 74 -3.83 -11.65 1.06
CA THR A 74 -3.74 -10.48 1.95
C THR A 74 -2.33 -9.92 1.99
N LEU A 75 -2.21 -8.61 1.81
CA LEU A 75 -0.95 -7.88 1.84
C LEU A 75 -1.09 -6.66 2.74
N ALA A 76 -0.21 -6.57 3.75
CA ALA A 76 -0.05 -5.38 4.57
C ALA A 76 1.35 -4.80 4.37
N ILE A 77 1.43 -3.52 4.06
CA ILE A 77 2.66 -2.81 3.76
C ILE A 77 2.74 -1.60 4.67
N TYR A 78 3.85 -1.44 5.37
CA TYR A 78 4.15 -0.30 6.20
C TYR A 78 5.47 0.29 5.72
N SER A 79 5.40 1.49 5.17
CA SER A 79 6.56 2.15 4.59
C SER A 79 6.83 3.50 5.24
N ASN A 80 8.11 3.79 5.42
CA ASN A 80 8.63 5.07 5.83
C ASN A 80 9.53 5.59 4.70
N ASP A 81 9.61 6.90 4.50
CA ASP A 81 10.57 7.53 3.55
C ASP A 81 10.45 7.02 2.09
N GLU A 82 9.21 6.82 1.63
CA GLU A 82 8.93 6.48 0.24
C GLU A 82 9.40 7.58 -0.72
N VAL A 83 10.11 7.19 -1.77
CA VAL A 83 10.43 8.07 -2.89
C VAL A 83 9.66 7.54 -4.10
N VAL A 84 8.89 8.41 -4.74
CA VAL A 84 8.21 8.09 -5.98
C VAL A 84 9.30 7.87 -7.03
N ASN A 85 9.44 6.64 -7.53
CA ASN A 85 9.95 6.26 -8.85
C ASN A 85 10.48 4.82 -8.81
N THR A 86 9.65 3.86 -9.18
CA THR A 86 10.15 2.57 -9.68
C THR A 86 9.30 2.14 -10.87
N PRO A 87 9.92 1.75 -11.99
CA PRO A 87 9.19 1.27 -13.16
C PRO A 87 8.38 0.04 -12.79
N MET A 88 7.10 0.05 -13.15
CA MET A 88 6.15 -0.98 -12.76
C MET A 88 6.16 -2.10 -13.79
N LEU A 89 6.29 -3.34 -13.32
CA LEU A 89 6.17 -4.51 -14.17
C LEU A 89 4.69 -4.82 -14.44
N PRO A 90 4.35 -5.41 -15.61
CA PRO A 90 2.96 -5.76 -15.96
C PRO A 90 2.40 -6.96 -15.16
N THR A 91 3.02 -7.29 -14.03
CA THR A 91 2.65 -8.41 -13.17
C THR A 91 1.45 -8.04 -12.28
N LYS A 92 0.63 -9.05 -11.96
CA LYS A 92 -0.67 -8.88 -11.27
C LYS A 92 -0.79 -9.77 -10.04
N PHE A 93 -1.39 -9.24 -8.99
CA PHE A 93 -1.86 -9.98 -7.83
C PHE A 93 -3.25 -10.56 -8.11
N LEU A 94 -3.29 -11.71 -8.79
CA LEU A 94 -4.57 -12.27 -9.26
C LEU A 94 -5.53 -12.64 -8.13
N TYR A 95 -5.02 -12.98 -6.94
CA TYR A 95 -5.81 -13.46 -5.81
C TYR A 95 -5.85 -12.49 -4.63
N LEU A 96 -5.24 -11.31 -4.73
CA LEU A 96 -5.18 -10.37 -3.61
C LEU A 96 -6.55 -9.75 -3.38
N LYS A 97 -7.14 -10.03 -2.21
CA LYS A 97 -8.45 -9.55 -1.78
C LYS A 97 -8.36 -8.41 -0.80
N HIS A 98 -7.33 -8.40 0.04
CA HIS A 98 -7.19 -7.44 1.13
C HIS A 98 -5.83 -6.76 1.07
N LEU A 99 -5.83 -5.44 0.88
CA LEU A 99 -4.64 -4.63 0.83
C LEU A 99 -4.67 -3.56 1.93
N THR A 100 -3.64 -3.54 2.76
CA THR A 100 -3.39 -2.47 3.72
C THR A 100 -2.08 -1.79 3.38
N ILE A 101 -2.09 -0.48 3.21
CA ILE A 101 -0.90 0.34 2.96
C ILE A 101 -0.86 1.44 4.02
N SER A 102 0.24 1.51 4.75
CA SER A 102 0.52 2.61 5.68
C SER A 102 1.78 3.31 5.20
N VAL A 103 1.67 4.59 4.86
CA VAL A 103 2.82 5.41 4.44
C VAL A 103 3.01 6.53 5.43
N SER A 104 4.18 6.55 6.06
CA SER A 104 4.65 7.66 6.86
C SER A 104 5.74 8.43 6.11
N SER A 105 5.64 9.75 6.09
CA SER A 105 6.71 10.62 5.60
C SER A 105 7.51 11.12 6.79
N ALA A 106 8.82 10.90 6.83
CA ALA A 106 9.64 11.55 7.86
C ALA A 106 9.63 13.07 7.65
N ALA A 107 9.59 13.80 8.76
CA ALA A 107 9.56 15.26 8.80
C ALA A 107 10.73 15.95 8.05
N SER A 108 11.80 15.21 7.72
CA SER A 108 12.99 15.71 7.04
C SER A 108 12.80 15.95 5.54
N PHE A 109 11.83 15.30 4.90
CA PHE A 109 11.59 15.42 3.47
C PHE A 109 10.31 16.23 3.27
N ASN A 110 10.47 17.50 2.91
CA ASN A 110 9.39 18.45 2.64
C ASN A 110 8.59 18.10 1.35
N THR A 111 8.50 16.82 1.00
CA THR A 111 7.89 16.28 -0.22
C THR A 111 6.75 15.36 0.17
N SER A 112 5.56 15.66 -0.32
CA SER A 112 4.40 14.79 -0.18
C SER A 112 4.61 13.50 -0.99
N TYR A 113 4.28 12.37 -0.39
CA TYR A 113 4.15 11.12 -1.14
C TYR A 113 3.00 11.26 -2.16
N ASP A 114 3.26 10.86 -3.41
CA ASP A 114 2.22 10.82 -4.45
C ASP A 114 1.27 9.65 -4.20
N TYR A 115 0.28 9.84 -3.32
CA TYR A 115 -0.72 8.81 -3.03
C TYR A 115 -1.50 8.36 -4.26
N PHE A 116 -1.57 9.17 -5.32
CA PHE A 116 -2.20 8.76 -6.58
C PHE A 116 -1.45 7.60 -7.25
N SER A 117 -0.14 7.45 -7.01
CA SER A 117 0.65 6.31 -7.49
C SER A 117 0.12 4.95 -7.03
N LEU A 118 -0.65 4.91 -5.93
CA LEU A 118 -1.26 3.69 -5.41
C LEU A 118 -2.37 3.10 -6.32
N VAL A 119 -2.86 3.86 -7.31
CA VAL A 119 -3.73 3.34 -8.37
C VAL A 119 -3.11 2.09 -9.02
N SER A 120 -1.78 2.07 -9.13
CA SER A 120 -1.06 0.93 -9.68
C SER A 120 -1.25 -0.39 -8.92
N PHE A 121 -1.55 -0.36 -7.62
CA PHE A 121 -1.93 -1.56 -6.87
C PHE A 121 -3.35 -2.01 -7.23
N LEU A 122 -4.27 -1.07 -7.44
CA LEU A 122 -5.63 -1.37 -7.88
C LEU A 122 -5.61 -2.06 -9.25
N ASP A 123 -4.88 -1.48 -10.21
CA ASP A 123 -4.75 -2.03 -11.57
C ASP A 123 -4.08 -3.42 -11.59
N ALA A 124 -3.25 -3.70 -10.59
CA ALA A 124 -2.58 -4.99 -10.44
C ALA A 124 -3.44 -6.06 -9.79
N SER A 125 -4.51 -5.67 -9.10
CA SER A 125 -5.21 -6.53 -8.15
C SER A 125 -6.67 -6.68 -8.57
N PRO A 126 -6.96 -7.42 -9.65
CA PRO A 126 -8.30 -7.51 -10.23
C PRO A 126 -9.34 -8.11 -9.27
N SER A 127 -8.90 -8.87 -8.25
CA SER A 127 -9.76 -9.50 -7.25
C SER A 127 -9.83 -8.72 -5.93
N LEU A 128 -9.34 -7.48 -5.89
CA LEU A 128 -9.26 -6.70 -4.66
C LEU A 128 -10.66 -6.36 -4.13
N GLU A 129 -10.94 -6.75 -2.90
CA GLU A 129 -12.22 -6.53 -2.22
C GLU A 129 -12.15 -5.36 -1.24
N THR A 130 -11.03 -5.21 -0.53
CA THR A 130 -10.86 -4.16 0.49
C THR A 130 -9.51 -3.45 0.40
N LEU A 131 -9.54 -2.11 0.46
CA LEU A 131 -8.35 -1.26 0.60
C LEU A 131 -8.39 -0.49 1.94
N ILE A 132 -7.31 -0.59 2.71
CA ILE A 132 -7.07 0.28 3.87
C ILE A 132 -5.81 1.10 3.59
N LEU A 133 -5.94 2.42 3.62
CA LEU A 133 -4.85 3.37 3.49
C LEU A 133 -4.70 4.15 4.80
N ASN A 134 -3.54 4.06 5.43
CA ASN A 134 -3.21 4.86 6.61
C ASN A 134 -2.18 5.92 6.23
N VAL A 135 -2.59 7.18 6.34
CA VAL A 135 -1.77 8.35 6.07
C VAL A 135 -1.28 8.90 7.40
N SER A 136 0.01 8.82 7.67
CA SER A 136 0.61 9.52 8.81
C SER A 136 1.54 10.63 8.33
N GLN A 137 1.16 11.87 8.61
CA GLN A 137 1.93 13.07 8.30
C GLN A 137 1.98 13.94 9.55
N GLU A 138 3.16 14.05 10.16
CA GLU A 138 3.32 14.76 11.44
C GLU A 138 3.27 16.30 11.29
N HIS A 139 3.56 16.83 10.10
CA HIS A 139 3.59 18.28 9.85
C HIS A 139 3.04 18.62 8.46
N MET A 140 1.79 19.09 8.40
CA MET A 140 1.18 19.58 7.16
C MET A 140 1.77 20.94 6.75
N LYS A 141 2.65 20.95 5.73
CA LYS A 141 2.90 22.11 4.85
C LYS A 141 2.49 21.75 3.43
N HIS A 142 1.24 21.35 3.24
CA HIS A 142 0.74 21.05 1.90
C HIS A 142 -0.05 22.24 1.34
N GLU A 143 0.18 22.55 0.07
CA GLU A 143 -0.78 23.31 -0.71
C GLU A 143 -2.04 22.44 -0.81
N SER A 144 -3.06 22.81 -0.04
CA SER A 144 -4.40 22.28 -0.20
C SER A 144 -4.83 22.45 -1.66
N VAL A 145 -5.73 21.61 -2.16
CA VAL A 145 -6.42 21.87 -3.45
C VAL A 145 -7.07 23.28 -3.46
N LEU A 146 -7.36 23.85 -2.30
CA LEU A 146 -7.85 25.23 -2.16
C LEU A 146 -6.79 26.31 -2.48
N GLY A 147 -5.50 25.98 -2.46
CA GLY A 147 -4.38 26.88 -2.81
C GLY A 147 -3.65 26.49 -4.11
N ASP A 148 -3.74 25.24 -4.53
CA ASP A 148 -3.19 24.76 -5.80
C ASP A 148 -4.23 24.87 -6.92
N SER A 149 -4.04 25.83 -7.84
CA SER A 149 -4.92 26.05 -8.99
C SER A 149 -4.71 25.07 -10.14
N SER A 150 -3.77 24.13 -10.03
CA SER A 150 -3.48 23.19 -11.10
C SER A 150 -4.58 22.12 -11.22
N PRO A 151 -5.02 21.78 -12.44
CA PRO A 151 -6.11 20.85 -12.66
C PRO A 151 -5.80 19.45 -12.11
N LEU A 152 -6.83 18.70 -11.73
CA LEU A 152 -6.70 17.29 -11.36
C LEU A 152 -6.25 16.47 -12.57
N ARG A 153 -5.45 15.43 -12.33
CA ARG A 153 -5.03 14.49 -13.38
C ARG A 153 -6.23 13.91 -14.12
N GLN A 154 -6.14 13.80 -15.44
CA GLN A 154 -7.11 13.02 -16.21
C GLN A 154 -7.03 11.55 -15.79
N MET A 155 -8.18 10.99 -15.44
CA MET A 155 -8.25 9.65 -14.85
C MET A 155 -8.47 8.62 -15.96
N PRO A 156 -7.55 7.65 -16.15
CA PRO A 156 -7.80 6.56 -17.07
C PRO A 156 -9.01 5.75 -16.60
N GLU A 157 -9.80 5.25 -17.55
CA GLU A 157 -10.94 4.41 -17.25
C GLU A 157 -10.48 2.96 -17.11
N HIS A 158 -10.54 2.44 -15.88
CA HIS A 158 -10.23 1.05 -15.59
C HIS A 158 -11.15 0.54 -14.50
N ARG A 159 -12.06 -0.39 -14.83
CA ARG A 159 -13.13 -0.83 -13.93
C ARG A 159 -12.59 -1.79 -12.87
N HIS A 160 -12.80 -1.44 -11.61
CA HIS A 160 -12.51 -2.29 -10.45
C HIS A 160 -13.82 -2.95 -9.98
N TYR A 161 -14.06 -4.18 -10.43
CA TYR A 161 -15.36 -4.86 -10.23
C TYR A 161 -15.58 -5.44 -8.84
N TYR A 162 -14.52 -5.69 -8.07
CA TYR A 162 -14.63 -6.39 -6.79
C TYR A 162 -14.37 -5.50 -5.58
N LEU A 163 -13.90 -4.26 -5.79
CA LEU A 163 -13.54 -3.37 -4.70
C LEU A 163 -14.81 -2.85 -4.02
N LYS A 164 -15.09 -3.35 -2.81
CA LYS A 164 -16.31 -3.06 -2.05
C LYS A 164 -16.10 -2.06 -0.93
N SER A 165 -14.95 -2.09 -0.29
CA SER A 165 -14.69 -1.26 0.88
C SER A 165 -13.34 -0.56 0.79
N VAL A 166 -13.36 0.75 1.00
CA VAL A 166 -12.16 1.57 1.08
C VAL A 166 -12.18 2.40 2.36
N LYS A 167 -11.11 2.31 3.15
CA LYS A 167 -10.90 3.14 4.33
C LYS A 167 -9.61 3.93 4.19
N MET A 168 -9.69 5.24 4.35
CA MET A 168 -8.53 6.13 4.38
C MET A 168 -8.49 6.84 5.73
N THR A 169 -7.45 6.57 6.53
CA THR A 169 -7.21 7.28 7.80
C THR A 169 -6.13 8.34 7.62
N GLY A 170 -6.21 9.43 8.37
CA GLY A 170 -5.32 10.58 8.18
C GLY A 170 -5.59 11.34 6.89
N PHE A 171 -6.81 11.25 6.39
CA PHE A 171 -7.24 11.93 5.18
C PHE A 171 -7.10 13.45 5.33
N SER A 172 -6.66 14.10 4.26
CA SER A 172 -6.49 15.55 4.20
C SER A 172 -6.89 16.06 2.81
N SER A 173 -6.95 17.38 2.65
CA SER A 173 -7.21 18.02 1.36
C SER A 173 -5.98 18.04 0.43
N ALA A 174 -4.99 17.19 0.66
CA ALA A 174 -3.85 17.03 -0.22
C ALA A 174 -4.31 16.54 -1.58
N LYS A 175 -3.83 17.20 -2.65
CA LYS A 175 -4.24 16.95 -4.04
C LYS A 175 -4.23 15.47 -4.41
N TYR A 176 -3.16 14.74 -4.14
CA TYR A 176 -3.03 13.33 -4.53
C TYR A 176 -4.00 12.39 -3.80
N LEU A 177 -4.42 12.72 -2.58
CA LEU A 177 -5.46 11.96 -1.86
C LEU A 177 -6.83 12.21 -2.48
N ILE A 178 -7.16 13.47 -2.79
CA ILE A 178 -8.39 13.81 -3.51
C ILE A 178 -8.42 13.10 -4.87
N GLU A 179 -7.33 13.14 -5.62
CA GLU A 179 -7.22 12.41 -6.89
C GLU A 179 -7.43 10.91 -6.70
N LEU A 180 -6.79 10.26 -5.72
CA LEU A 180 -7.00 8.83 -5.47
C LEU A 180 -8.46 8.51 -5.11
N THR A 181 -9.09 9.33 -4.27
CA THR A 181 -10.50 9.15 -3.89
C THR A 181 -11.42 9.30 -5.09
N CYS A 182 -11.24 10.33 -5.93
CA CYS A 182 -12.01 10.52 -7.15
C CYS A 182 -11.83 9.35 -8.12
N TYR A 183 -10.61 8.80 -8.23
CA TYR A 183 -10.33 7.65 -9.08
C TYR A 183 -11.17 6.45 -8.67
N ILE A 184 -11.15 6.13 -7.37
CA ILE A 184 -11.87 5.01 -6.78
C ILE A 184 -13.37 5.18 -7.00
N LEU A 185 -13.92 6.35 -6.71
CA LEU A 185 -15.35 6.63 -6.91
C LEU A 185 -15.78 6.49 -8.37
N LYS A 186 -14.94 6.90 -9.33
CA LYS A 186 -15.25 6.79 -10.76
C LYS A 186 -15.19 5.34 -11.27
N ASN A 187 -14.28 4.54 -10.72
CA ASN A 187 -13.87 3.28 -11.33
C ASN A 187 -14.29 2.01 -10.58
N ALA A 188 -14.56 2.08 -9.27
CA ALA A 188 -14.99 0.95 -8.46
C ALA A 188 -16.50 0.72 -8.61
N VAL A 189 -16.88 -0.31 -9.37
CA VAL A 189 -18.28 -0.57 -9.77
C VAL A 189 -19.10 -1.12 -8.61
N SER A 190 -18.48 -1.92 -7.75
CA SER A 190 -19.14 -2.56 -6.61
C SER A 190 -18.78 -1.93 -5.28
N LEU A 191 -18.36 -0.66 -5.29
CA LEU A 191 -18.02 0.05 -4.06
C LEU A 191 -19.29 0.23 -3.22
N GLU A 192 -19.29 -0.33 -2.03
CA GLU A 192 -20.40 -0.25 -1.07
C GLU A 192 -20.10 0.79 0.02
N CYS A 193 -18.83 0.93 0.41
CA CYS A 193 -18.42 1.80 1.51
C CYS A 193 -17.07 2.50 1.25
N LEU A 194 -17.06 3.82 1.40
CA LEU A 194 -15.87 4.66 1.43
C LEU A 194 -15.84 5.44 2.76
N THR A 195 -14.81 5.21 3.57
CA THR A 195 -14.59 5.93 4.84
C THR A 195 -13.35 6.82 4.73
N LEU A 196 -13.51 8.11 5.02
CA LEU A 196 -12.43 9.10 5.06
C LEU A 196 -12.36 9.69 6.48
N ASP A 197 -11.35 9.28 7.24
CA ASP A 197 -11.12 9.71 8.61
C ASP A 197 -10.00 10.76 8.66
N THR A 198 -10.28 11.93 9.23
CA THR A 198 -9.28 12.96 9.50
C THR A 198 -8.65 12.75 10.87
N LEU A 199 -7.31 12.90 10.99
CA LEU A 199 -6.59 12.69 12.27
C LEU A 199 -6.38 13.97 13.10
N TYR A 200 -6.89 15.13 12.64
CA TYR A 200 -6.74 16.40 13.37
C TYR A 200 -7.80 16.60 14.45
N GLU A 201 -7.47 17.42 15.47
CA GLU A 201 -8.09 17.66 16.79
C GLU A 201 -9.63 17.83 16.87
N ARG A 202 -10.34 17.82 15.74
CA ARG A 202 -11.78 17.61 15.67
C ARG A 202 -12.01 16.43 14.72
N ALA A 203 -11.99 15.21 15.27
CA ALA A 203 -12.19 13.99 14.51
C ALA A 203 -13.56 14.02 13.80
N CYS A 204 -13.53 14.40 12.53
CA CYS A 204 -14.65 14.23 11.62
C CYS A 204 -14.34 13.04 10.71
N SER A 205 -15.19 12.02 10.78
CA SER A 205 -15.21 10.91 9.85
C SER A 205 -16.30 11.15 8.82
N LEU A 206 -15.93 11.17 7.54
CA LEU A 206 -16.89 11.16 6.45
C LEU A 206 -17.05 9.71 5.98
N VAL A 207 -18.21 9.12 6.24
CA VAL A 207 -18.58 7.80 5.72
C VAL A 207 -19.56 8.02 4.57
N VAL A 208 -19.14 7.63 3.37
CA VAL A 208 -20.00 7.60 2.19
C VAL A 208 -20.41 6.15 1.96
N ILE A 209 -21.69 5.85 2.19
CA ILE A 209 -22.30 4.59 1.82
C ILE A 209 -22.86 4.77 0.41
N VAL A 210 -22.36 3.96 -0.52
CA VAL A 210 -22.77 4.01 -1.93
C VAL A 210 -23.79 2.88 -2.10
N THR A 211 -25.07 3.25 -2.21
CA THR A 211 -26.20 2.32 -2.41
C THR A 211 -26.55 2.15 -3.87
#